data_AF-A0A529TX98-F1
#
_entry.id   AF-A0A529TX98-F1
#
_cell.length_a   1.000
_cell.length_b   1.000
_cell.length_c   1.000
_cell.angle_alpha   90.00
_cell.angle_beta   90.00
_cell.angle_gamma   90.00
#
_symmetry.space_group_name_H-M   'P 1'
#
loop_
_entity.id
_entity.type
_entity.pdbx_description
1 polymer ?
#
loop_
_entity_poly.entity_id
_entity_poly.type
_entity_poly.pdbx_seq_one_letter_code
_entity_poly.pdbx_strand_id
1 'polypeptide(L)'
;ARIGGSWSFILGFLAFLALWTAGNAWLLTRDAFDPYPFIFLNLVLSMLAAIQAPVIMMSQNRQTERDRIDAAHDYEVNLKAEIEIMALHEKLDELRHSEIIGLRDEILRMAEQIRRIDEKLSARPVIE
;
A
#
# COMPACT_ATOMS: atom_id res chain seq x y z
N ALA A 1 -19.55 0.71 -9.39
CA ALA A 1 -20.67 0.81 -8.44
C ALA A 1 -21.14 2.27 -8.29
N ARG A 2 -21.86 2.84 -9.27
CA ARG A 2 -22.13 4.29 -9.33
C ARG A 2 -23.47 4.72 -8.71
N ILE A 3 -24.41 3.78 -8.53
CA ILE A 3 -25.80 4.09 -8.16
C ILE A 3 -26.09 3.76 -6.68
N GLY A 4 -25.56 2.66 -6.14
CA GLY A 4 -25.73 2.29 -4.72
C GLY A 4 -24.84 3.06 -3.73
N GLY A 5 -23.99 3.95 -4.24
CA GLY A 5 -22.92 4.65 -3.51
C GLY A 5 -23.10 6.18 -3.40
N SER A 6 -24.29 6.72 -3.70
CA SER A 6 -24.58 8.16 -3.56
C SER A 6 -25.52 8.48 -2.40
N TRP A 7 -25.27 9.60 -1.72
CA TRP A 7 -26.18 10.18 -0.72
C TRP A 7 -27.60 10.41 -1.28
N SER A 8 -27.73 10.69 -2.57
CA SER A 8 -29.03 10.85 -3.25
C SER A 8 -29.85 9.57 -3.26
N PHE A 9 -29.21 8.40 -3.33
CA PHE A 9 -29.89 7.10 -3.29
C PHE A 9 -30.46 6.81 -1.89
N ILE A 10 -29.69 7.10 -0.85
CA ILE A 10 -30.15 6.96 0.55
C ILE A 10 -31.33 7.90 0.83
N LEU A 11 -31.25 9.16 0.41
CA LEU A 11 -32.34 10.12 0.59
C LEU A 11 -33.60 9.71 -0.17
N GLY A 12 -33.47 9.23 -1.40
CA GLY A 12 -34.60 8.68 -2.17
C GLY A 12 -35.21 7.44 -1.52
N PHE A 13 -34.36 6.53 -1.02
CA PHE A 13 -34.82 5.33 -0.30
C PHE A 13 -35.53 5.68 1.01
N LEU A 14 -34.98 6.61 1.80
CA LEU A 14 -35.62 7.11 3.02
C LEU A 14 -36.96 7.80 2.72
N ALA A 15 -37.03 8.61 1.66
CA ALA A 15 -38.28 9.25 1.24
C ALA A 15 -39.34 8.21 0.83
N PHE A 16 -38.93 7.17 0.09
CA PHE A 16 -39.79 6.05 -0.27
C PHE A 16 -40.29 5.30 0.97
N LEU A 17 -39.40 4.99 1.92
CA LEU A 17 -39.77 4.33 3.18
C LEU A 17 -40.71 5.17 4.04
N ALA A 18 -40.48 6.48 4.13
CA ALA A 18 -41.33 7.40 4.87
C ALA A 18 -42.74 7.48 4.24
N LEU A 19 -42.82 7.57 2.92
CA LEU A 19 -44.10 7.56 2.19
C LEU A 19 -44.84 6.24 2.36
N TRP A 20 -44.12 5.12 2.27
CA TRP A 20 -44.67 3.78 2.45
C TRP A 20 -45.21 3.57 3.87
N THR A 21 -44.46 4.02 4.88
CA THR A 21 -44.86 3.96 6.29
C THR A 21 -46.08 4.84 6.56
N ALA A 22 -46.12 6.06 6.02
CA ALA A 22 -47.27 6.95 6.15
C ALA A 22 -48.53 6.37 5.50
N GLY A 23 -48.40 5.77 4.31
CA GLY A 23 -49.49 5.08 3.62
C GLY A 23 -50.03 3.87 4.41
N ASN A 24 -49.14 3.05 4.97
CA ASN A 24 -49.54 1.93 5.83
C ASN A 24 -50.19 2.42 7.12
N ALA A 25 -49.63 3.46 7.76
CA ALA A 25 -50.17 4.04 8.99
C ALA A 25 -51.59 4.59 8.80
N TRP A 26 -51.87 5.25 7.67
CA TRP A 26 -53.20 5.78 7.33
C TRP A 26 -54.23 4.67 7.01
N LEU A 27 -53.79 3.56 6.41
CA LEU A 27 -54.64 2.41 6.11
C LEU A 27 -54.96 1.60 7.37
N LEU A 28 -53.98 1.38 8.25
CA LEU A 28 -54.12 0.66 9.53
C LEU A 28 -54.74 1.50 10.65
N THR A 29 -54.99 2.80 10.49
CA THR A 29 -55.72 3.57 11.51
C THR A 29 -57.22 3.23 11.56
N ARG A 30 -57.74 2.48 10.56
CA ARG A 30 -59.16 2.10 10.48
C ARG A 30 -59.52 0.79 11.18
N ASP A 31 -58.54 -0.07 11.47
CA ASP A 31 -58.70 -1.30 12.28
C ASP A 31 -57.47 -1.42 13.20
N ALA A 32 -57.69 -1.70 14.49
CA ALA A 32 -56.73 -1.80 15.61
C ALA A 32 -55.24 -1.54 15.28
N PHE A 33 -54.67 -0.50 15.92
CA PHE A 33 -53.30 0.02 15.73
C PHE A 33 -52.18 -0.97 16.16
N ASP A 34 -52.09 -2.11 15.46
CA ASP A 34 -51.14 -3.25 15.55
C ASP A 34 -51.68 -4.54 16.24
N PRO A 35 -52.39 -5.44 15.50
CA PRO A 35 -52.74 -6.78 15.96
C PRO A 35 -51.61 -7.80 15.69
N TYR A 36 -51.67 -8.92 16.42
CA TYR A 36 -50.62 -9.93 16.56
C TYR A 36 -49.97 -10.43 15.25
N PRO A 37 -48.64 -10.67 15.22
CA PRO A 37 -47.67 -10.49 16.31
C PRO A 37 -47.28 -9.02 16.48
N PHE A 38 -46.66 -8.39 15.48
CA PHE A 38 -46.40 -6.93 15.41
C PHE A 38 -46.04 -6.59 13.96
N ILE A 39 -47.02 -6.27 13.11
CA ILE A 39 -46.79 -6.05 11.68
C ILE A 39 -45.98 -4.77 11.47
N PHE A 40 -46.29 -3.74 12.25
CA PHE A 40 -45.59 -2.46 12.18
C PHE A 40 -44.14 -2.57 12.66
N LEU A 41 -43.90 -3.27 13.77
CA LEU A 41 -42.54 -3.50 14.27
C LEU A 41 -41.69 -4.29 13.26
N ASN A 42 -42.25 -5.34 12.64
CA ASN A 42 -41.54 -6.11 11.61
C ASN A 42 -41.20 -5.27 10.38
N LEU A 43 -42.09 -4.34 9.98
CA LEU A 43 -41.84 -3.40 8.90
C LEU A 43 -40.64 -2.49 9.25
N VAL A 44 -40.64 -1.89 10.44
CA VAL A 44 -39.55 -1.03 10.91
C VAL A 44 -38.23 -1.79 10.99
N LEU A 45 -38.23 -3.02 11.53
CA LEU A 45 -37.02 -3.86 11.63
C LEU A 45 -36.48 -4.25 10.25
N SER A 46 -37.34 -4.59 9.30
CA SER A 46 -36.94 -4.92 7.93
C SER A 46 -36.34 -3.72 7.18
N MET A 47 -36.89 -2.51 7.41
CA MET A 47 -36.35 -1.26 6.88
C MET A 47 -34.97 -0.93 7.47
N LEU A 48 -34.82 -1.11 8.79
CA LEU A 48 -33.53 -0.95 9.47
C LEU A 48 -32.47 -1.93 8.94
N ALA A 49 -32.85 -3.15 8.58
CA ALA A 49 -31.94 -4.08 7.93
C ALA A 49 -31.58 -3.63 6.51
N ALA A 50 -32.55 -3.15 5.73
CA ALA A 50 -32.35 -2.75 4.34
C ALA A 50 -31.39 -1.57 4.16
N ILE A 51 -31.35 -0.62 5.12
CA ILE A 51 -30.42 0.52 5.06
C ILE A 51 -28.96 0.15 5.38
N GLN A 52 -28.71 -1.02 5.99
CA GLN A 52 -27.35 -1.43 6.38
C GLN A 52 -26.45 -1.65 5.15
N ALA A 53 -26.94 -2.36 4.14
CA ALA A 53 -26.12 -2.72 2.97
C ALA A 53 -25.62 -1.47 2.19
N PRO A 54 -26.44 -0.44 1.90
CA PRO A 54 -25.95 0.81 1.33
C PRO A 54 -24.94 1.52 2.22
N VAL A 55 -25.20 1.64 3.52
CA VAL A 55 -24.28 2.34 4.45
C VAL A 55 -22.91 1.65 4.52
N ILE A 56 -22.91 0.31 4.57
CA ILE A 56 -21.68 -0.50 4.49
C ILE A 56 -20.96 -0.23 3.17
N MET A 57 -21.68 -0.25 2.04
CA MET A 57 -21.12 0.00 0.72
C MET A 57 -20.53 1.41 0.58
N MET A 58 -21.12 2.42 1.21
CA MET A 58 -20.55 3.78 1.25
C MET A 58 -19.25 3.83 2.04
N SER A 59 -19.25 3.20 3.22
CA SER A 59 -18.07 3.12 4.08
C SER A 59 -16.93 2.40 3.35
N GLN A 60 -17.27 1.33 2.62
CA GLN A 60 -16.36 0.59 1.75
C GLN A 60 -15.85 1.45 0.60
N ASN A 61 -16.70 2.12 -0.17
CA ASN A 61 -16.27 3.03 -1.24
C ASN A 61 -15.30 4.10 -0.73
N ARG A 62 -15.57 4.70 0.43
CA ARG A 62 -14.69 5.70 1.03
C ARG A 62 -13.37 5.11 1.53
N GLN A 63 -13.37 3.87 2.02
CA GLN A 63 -12.15 3.14 2.37
C GLN A 63 -11.33 2.84 1.12
N THR A 64 -11.93 2.26 0.09
CA THR A 64 -11.26 1.93 -1.18
C THR A 64 -10.60 3.14 -1.84
N GLU A 65 -11.23 4.32 -1.81
CA GLU A 65 -10.60 5.53 -2.34
C GLU A 65 -9.37 5.97 -1.53
N ARG A 66 -9.39 5.82 -0.19
CA ARG A 66 -8.20 6.06 0.64
C ARG A 66 -7.12 5.02 0.37
N ASP A 67 -7.49 3.75 0.40
CA ASP A 67 -6.57 2.63 0.15
C ASP A 67 -5.87 2.78 -1.21
N ARG A 68 -6.58 3.31 -2.22
CA ARG A 68 -6.02 3.60 -3.54
C ARG A 68 -4.99 4.74 -3.52
N ILE A 69 -5.24 5.80 -2.75
CA ILE A 69 -4.30 6.91 -2.59
C ILE A 69 -3.05 6.44 -1.84
N ASP A 70 -3.25 5.71 -0.75
CA ASP A 70 -2.16 5.17 0.06
C ASP A 70 -1.30 4.20 -0.76
N ALA A 71 -1.92 3.30 -1.53
CA ALA A 71 -1.20 2.39 -2.43
C ALA A 71 -0.41 3.12 -3.53
N ALA A 72 -0.94 4.23 -4.06
CA ALA A 72 -0.23 5.05 -5.04
C ALA A 72 0.99 5.74 -4.41
N HIS A 73 0.86 6.23 -3.18
CA HIS A 73 1.96 6.83 -2.43
C HIS A 73 3.05 5.81 -2.08
N ASP A 74 2.66 4.64 -1.58
CA ASP A 74 3.58 3.54 -1.27
C ASP A 74 4.35 3.09 -2.52
N TYR A 75 3.68 3.04 -3.68
CA TYR A 75 4.33 2.74 -4.95
C TYR A 75 5.41 3.78 -5.31
N GLU A 76 5.10 5.07 -5.18
CA GLU A 76 6.05 6.14 -5.46
C GLU A 76 7.27 6.11 -4.53
N VAL A 77 7.04 5.88 -3.23
CA VAL A 77 8.11 5.75 -2.23
C VAL A 77 9.00 4.54 -2.53
N ASN A 78 8.40 3.40 -2.88
CA ASN A 78 9.15 2.19 -3.23
C ASN A 78 10.01 2.40 -4.49
N LEU A 79 9.46 3.03 -5.53
CA LEU A 79 10.21 3.34 -6.75
C LEU A 79 11.39 4.26 -6.46
N LYS A 80 11.18 5.29 -5.62
CA LYS A 80 12.26 6.19 -5.20
C LYS A 80 13.35 5.46 -4.41
N ALA A 81 12.95 4.58 -3.50
CA ALA A 81 13.88 3.75 -2.73
C ALA A 81 14.69 2.82 -3.64
N GLU A 82 14.07 2.21 -4.65
CA GLU A 82 14.74 1.36 -5.63
C GLU A 82 15.81 2.14 -6.41
N ILE A 83 15.50 3.35 -6.89
CA ILE A 83 16.45 4.23 -7.59
C ILE A 83 17.62 4.60 -6.67
N GLU A 84 17.35 4.93 -5.41
CA GLU A 84 18.39 5.30 -4.44
C GLU A 84 19.31 4.12 -4.12
N ILE A 85 18.76 2.90 -4.01
CA ILE A 85 19.54 1.66 -3.84
C ILE A 85 20.42 1.41 -5.06
N MET A 86 19.90 1.58 -6.28
CA MET A 86 20.70 1.44 -7.50
C MET A 86 21.87 2.43 -7.54
N ALA A 87 21.63 3.69 -7.20
CA ALA A 87 22.67 4.72 -7.15
C ALA A 87 23.74 4.40 -6.07
N LEU A 88 23.33 3.88 -4.92
CA LEU A 88 24.26 3.41 -3.89
C LEU A 88 25.08 2.21 -4.36
N HIS A 89 24.47 1.29 -5.11
CA HIS A 89 25.16 0.13 -5.67
C HIS A 89 26.24 0.55 -6.69
N GLU A 90 25.90 1.47 -7.60
CA GLU A 90 26.84 2.01 -8.58
C GLU A 90 28.05 2.68 -7.90
N LYS A 91 27.79 3.49 -6.87
CA LYS A 91 28.86 4.13 -6.09
C LYS A 91 29.73 3.12 -5.33
N LEU A 92 29.12 2.06 -4.81
CA LEU A 92 29.85 0.99 -4.14
C LEU A 92 30.75 0.23 -5.13
N ASP A 93 30.24 -0.06 -6.32
CA ASP A 93 31.00 -0.71 -7.38
C ASP A 93 32.18 0.14 -7.84
N GLU A 94 32.00 1.45 -7.99
CA GLU A 94 33.07 2.39 -8.32
C GLU A 94 34.17 2.38 -7.25
N LEU A 95 33.79 2.48 -5.97
CA LEU A 95 34.73 2.42 -4.85
C LEU A 95 35.47 1.08 -4.80
N ARG A 96 34.75 -0.04 -4.94
CA ARG A 96 35.32 -1.39 -4.98
C ARG A 96 36.30 -1.54 -6.13
N HIS A 97 35.96 -1.03 -7.30
CA HIS A 97 36.83 -1.08 -8.48
C HIS A 97 38.12 -0.29 -8.24
N SER A 98 38.01 0.93 -7.69
CA SER A 98 39.17 1.75 -7.33
C SER A 98 40.05 1.08 -6.28
N GLU A 99 39.48 0.46 -5.24
CA GLU A 99 40.22 -0.28 -4.21
C GLU A 99 40.97 -1.48 -4.82
N ILE A 100 40.32 -2.25 -5.70
CA ILE A 100 40.93 -3.40 -6.38
C ILE A 100 42.12 -2.96 -7.26
N ILE A 101 41.97 -1.87 -8.01
CA ILE A 101 43.06 -1.31 -8.83
C ILE A 101 44.23 -0.88 -7.92
N GLY A 102 43.95 -0.17 -6.83
CA GLY A 102 44.98 0.25 -5.87
C GLY A 102 45.75 -0.93 -5.28
N LEU A 103 45.04 -1.97 -4.82
CA LEU A 103 45.66 -3.19 -4.29
C LEU A 103 46.50 -3.92 -5.35
N ARG A 104 46.04 -3.97 -6.60
CA ARG A 104 46.81 -4.57 -7.70
C ARG A 104 48.12 -3.83 -7.93
N ASP A 105 48.11 -2.50 -7.93
CA ASP A 105 49.31 -1.68 -8.12
C ASP A 105 50.30 -1.87 -6.97
N GLU A 106 49.82 -1.98 -5.73
CA GLU A 106 50.67 -2.29 -4.56
C GLU A 106 51.33 -3.67 -4.69
N ILE A 107 50.58 -4.70 -5.10
CA ILE A 107 51.12 -6.05 -5.34
C ILE A 107 52.23 -6.01 -6.40
N LEU A 108 52.01 -5.31 -7.52
CA LEU A 108 53.02 -5.20 -8.58
C LEU A 108 54.30 -4.49 -8.10
N ARG A 109 54.16 -3.44 -7.28
CA ARG A 109 55.31 -2.75 -6.66
C ARG A 109 56.08 -3.66 -5.72
N MET A 110 55.39 -4.42 -4.88
CA MET A 110 56.04 -5.40 -3.99
C MET A 110 56.78 -6.48 -4.78
N ALA A 111 56.19 -6.99 -5.86
CA ALA A 111 56.83 -7.99 -6.72
C ALA A 111 58.13 -7.46 -7.35
N GLU A 112 58.14 -6.23 -7.83
CA GLU A 112 59.34 -5.59 -8.39
C GLU A 112 60.41 -5.33 -7.33
N GLN A 113 60.02 -4.94 -6.11
CA GLN A 113 60.96 -4.79 -4.99
C GLN A 113 61.63 -6.13 -4.63
N ILE A 114 60.86 -7.21 -4.58
CA ILE A 114 61.39 -8.56 -4.35
C ILE A 114 62.40 -8.93 -5.45
N ARG A 115 62.04 -8.71 -6.72
CA ARG A 115 62.93 -8.98 -7.86
C ARG A 115 64.25 -8.22 -7.77
N ARG A 116 64.20 -6.94 -7.41
CA ARG A 116 65.41 -6.11 -7.23
C ARG A 116 66.27 -6.56 -6.05
N ILE A 117 65.65 -7.02 -4.96
CA ILE A 117 66.38 -7.57 -3.81
C ILE A 117 67.10 -8.85 -4.23
N ASP A 118 66.42 -9.73 -4.96
CA ASP A 118 66.98 -10.99 -5.48
C ASP A 118 68.17 -10.75 -6.43
N GLU A 119 68.03 -9.82 -7.38
CA GLU A 119 69.10 -9.41 -8.29
C GLU A 119 70.34 -8.90 -7.52
N LYS A 120 70.14 -8.08 -6.47
CA LYS A 120 71.24 -7.57 -5.62
C LYS A 120 71.89 -8.65 -4.78
N LEU A 121 71.13 -9.64 -4.31
CA LEU A 121 71.65 -10.78 -3.55
C LEU A 121 72.47 -11.71 -4.45
N SER A 122 72.01 -11.97 -5.67
CA SER A 122 72.72 -12.79 -6.66
C SER A 122 73.98 -12.10 -7.20
N ALA A 123 73.99 -10.77 -7.25
CA ALA A 123 75.16 -9.98 -7.67
C ALA A 123 76.21 -9.77 -6.55
N ARG A 124 75.95 -10.17 -5.30
CA ARG A 124 76.97 -10.14 -4.24
C ARG A 124 77.94 -11.31 -4.47
N PRO A 125 79.25 -11.05 -4.63
CA PRO A 125 80.22 -12.14 -4.70
C PRO A 125 80.17 -12.88 -3.37
N VAL A 126 80.08 -14.21 -3.45
CA VAL A 126 80.23 -15.10 -2.29
C VAL A 126 81.62 -14.83 -1.73
N ILE A 127 81.68 -14.13 -0.59
CA ILE A 127 82.92 -13.93 0.14
C ILE A 127 83.21 -15.29 0.78
N GLU A 128 84.03 -16.09 0.11
CA GLU A 128 84.71 -17.26 0.66
C GLU A 128 85.91 -16.81 1.52
#